data_AF-A0A527XL32-F1
#
_entry.id   AF-A0A527XL32-F1
#
_cell.length_a   1.000
_cell.length_b   1.000
_cell.length_c   1.000
_cell.angle_alpha   90.00
_cell.angle_beta   90.00
_cell.angle_gamma   90.00
#
_symmetry.space_group_name_H-M   'P 1'
#
loop_
_entity.id
_entity.type
_entity.pdbx_description
1 polymer ?
#
loop_
_entity_poly.entity_id
_entity_poly.type
_entity_poly.pdbx_seq_one_letter_code
_entity_poly.pdbx_strand_id
1 'polypeptide(L)'
;YIHVPFAWLAMMCYTIMAISALGTLVWRHPLADVALKSAAPIGATFTALALITGSIWGKPMWGTWWVWDARLTSVFVLFLMYLGIIALT
;
A
#
# COMPACT_ATOMS: atom_id res chain seq x y z
N TYR A 1 -3.25 -9.45 -15.87
CA TYR A 1 -3.68 -8.03 -15.92
C TYR A 1 -4.21 -7.47 -14.60
N ILE A 2 -4.57 -8.29 -13.59
CA ILE A 2 -5.05 -7.79 -12.28
C ILE A 2 -4.00 -7.08 -11.42
N HIS A 3 -2.70 -7.34 -11.67
CA HIS A 3 -1.59 -6.74 -10.94
C HIS A 3 -1.62 -5.20 -10.97
N VAL A 4 -1.86 -4.62 -12.16
CA VAL A 4 -1.80 -3.16 -12.35
C VAL A 4 -2.92 -2.45 -11.55
N PRO A 5 -4.20 -2.85 -11.64
CA PRO A 5 -5.24 -2.33 -10.76
C PRO A 5 -4.92 -2.45 -9.26
N PHE A 6 -4.33 -3.56 -8.81
CA PHE A 6 -3.95 -3.73 -7.41
C PHE A 6 -2.88 -2.73 -6.97
N ALA A 7 -1.87 -2.48 -7.81
CA ALA A 7 -0.85 -1.46 -7.54
C ALA A 7 -1.46 -0.05 -7.45
N TRP A 8 -2.40 0.29 -8.35
CA TRP A 8 -3.10 1.57 -8.32
C TRP A 8 -3.95 1.74 -7.06
N LEU A 9 -4.72 0.72 -6.66
CA LEU A 9 -5.54 0.76 -5.45
C LEU A 9 -4.67 0.86 -4.18
N ALA A 10 -3.53 0.17 -4.15
CA ALA A 10 -2.56 0.29 -3.07
C ALA A 10 -2.02 1.72 -2.93
N MET A 11 -1.67 2.39 -4.03
CA MET A 11 -1.21 3.78 -3.99
C MET A 11 -2.34 4.77 -3.68
N MET A 12 -3.56 4.51 -4.16
CA MET A 12 -4.73 5.34 -3.87
C MET A 12 -5.06 5.35 -2.37
N CYS A 13 -5.04 4.18 -1.71
CA CYS A 13 -5.27 4.09 -0.27
C CYS A 13 -4.21 4.87 0.52
N TYR A 14 -2.95 4.87 0.04
CA TYR A 14 -1.86 5.59 0.69
C TYR A 14 -2.09 7.09 0.61
N THR A 15 -2.48 7.60 -0.56
CA THR A 15 -2.83 9.01 -0.75
C THR A 15 -4.02 9.42 0.12
N ILE A 16 -5.06 8.59 0.20
CA ILE A 16 -6.21 8.85 1.08
C ILE A 16 -5.75 8.94 2.53
N MET A 17 -4.94 7.98 2.99
CA MET A 17 -4.41 8.00 4.37
C MET A 17 -3.54 9.22 4.65
N ALA A 18 -2.70 9.63 3.70
CA ALA A 18 -1.88 10.83 3.84
C ALA A 18 -2.75 12.09 3.99
N ILE A 19 -3.80 12.23 3.17
CA ILE A 19 -4.76 13.33 3.26
C ILE A 19 -5.53 13.26 4.59
N SER A 20 -5.98 12.08 5.01
CA SER A 20 -6.67 11.87 6.30
C SER A 20 -5.76 12.18 7.51
N ALA A 21 -4.48 11.83 7.44
CA ALA A 21 -3.51 12.17 8.48
C ALA A 21 -3.32 13.69 8.59
N LEU A 22 -3.19 14.39 7.45
CA LEU A 22 -3.15 15.86 7.43
C LEU A 22 -4.45 16.48 7.96
N GLY A 23 -5.60 15.91 7.58
CA GLY A 23 -6.93 16.28 8.08
C GLY A 23 -7.01 16.22 9.61
N THR A 24 -6.49 15.15 10.17
CA THR A 24 -6.44 14.91 11.62
C THR A 24 -5.44 15.84 12.30
N LEU A 25 -4.27 16.06 11.71
CA LEU A 25 -3.21 16.88 12.30
C LEU A 25 -3.57 18.37 12.34
N VAL A 26 -4.10 18.91 11.24
CA VAL A 26 -4.37 20.36 11.09
C VAL A 26 -5.69 20.76 11.72
N TRP A 27 -6.77 20.03 11.43
CA TRP A 27 -8.13 20.40 11.86
C TRP A 27 -8.67 19.57 13.02
N ARG A 28 -7.95 18.53 13.45
CA ARG A 28 -8.43 17.57 14.48
C ARG A 28 -9.80 16.98 14.14
N HIS A 29 -10.03 16.74 12.84
CA HIS A 29 -11.30 16.25 12.36
C HIS A 29 -11.49 14.76 12.73
N PRO A 30 -12.50 14.40 13.56
CA PRO A 30 -12.61 13.05 14.11
C PRO A 30 -12.87 11.98 13.04
N LEU A 31 -13.59 12.31 11.97
CA LEU A 31 -13.82 11.38 10.86
C LEU A 31 -12.55 11.12 10.03
N ALA A 32 -11.56 12.01 10.08
CA ALA A 32 -10.32 11.82 9.33
C ALA A 32 -9.47 10.70 9.97
N ASP A 33 -9.47 10.58 11.29
CA ASP A 33 -8.82 9.48 12.01
C ASP A 33 -9.50 8.13 11.69
N VAL A 34 -10.83 8.10 11.69
CA VAL A 34 -11.61 6.90 11.34
C VAL A 34 -11.35 6.46 9.89
N ALA A 35 -11.28 7.42 8.96
CA ALA A 35 -10.99 7.13 7.56
C ALA A 35 -9.59 6.53 7.38
N LEU A 36 -8.57 7.05 8.08
CA LEU A 36 -7.21 6.52 8.05
C LEU A 36 -7.16 5.07 8.54
N LYS A 37 -7.76 4.80 9.71
CA LYS A 37 -7.80 3.45 10.30
C LYS A 37 -8.53 2.44 9.43
N SER A 38 -9.60 2.87 8.76
CA SER A 38 -10.37 2.02 7.87
C SER A 38 -9.64 1.76 6.53
N ALA A 39 -8.91 2.74 6.02
CA ALA A 39 -8.18 2.62 4.75
C ALA A 39 -6.91 1.75 4.87
N ALA A 40 -6.27 1.73 6.04
CA ALA A 40 -5.02 0.99 6.27
C ALA A 40 -5.08 -0.52 5.92
N PRO A 41 -6.05 -1.32 6.42
CA PRO A 41 -6.15 -2.75 6.08
C PRO A 41 -6.48 -2.98 4.59
N ILE A 42 -7.25 -2.07 3.98
CA ILE A 42 -7.60 -2.14 2.55
C ILE A 42 -6.32 -1.95 1.71
N GLY A 43 -5.55 -0.89 2.01
CA GLY A 43 -4.29 -0.61 1.34
C GLY A 43 -3.25 -1.72 1.53
N ALA A 44 -3.14 -2.28 2.75
CA ALA A 44 -2.27 -3.42 3.04
C ALA A 44 -2.60 -4.63 2.16
N THR A 45 -3.89 -4.95 2.04
CA THR A 45 -4.39 -6.10 1.26
C THR A 45 -4.05 -5.95 -0.22
N PHE A 46 -4.34 -4.78 -0.81
CA PHE A 46 -4.01 -4.53 -2.21
C PHE A 46 -2.50 -4.50 -2.48
N THR A 47 -1.70 -4.00 -1.52
CA THR A 47 -0.24 -4.01 -1.66
C THR A 47 0.31 -5.44 -1.61
N ALA A 48 -0.20 -6.29 -0.70
CA ALA A 48 0.17 -7.71 -0.65
C ALA A 48 -0.21 -8.44 -1.95
N LEU A 49 -1.43 -8.23 -2.44
CA LEU A 49 -1.88 -8.80 -3.73
C LEU A 49 -1.03 -8.30 -4.90
N ALA A 50 -0.64 -7.02 -4.91
CA ALA A 50 0.25 -6.46 -5.92
C ALA A 50 1.64 -7.13 -5.87
N LEU A 51 2.23 -7.33 -4.68
CA LEU A 51 3.51 -8.01 -4.52
C LEU A 51 3.46 -9.47 -5.00
N ILE A 52 2.43 -10.22 -4.63
CA ILE A 52 2.26 -11.63 -5.02
C ILE A 52 2.07 -11.73 -6.53
N THR A 53 1.11 -11.00 -7.08
CA THR A 53 0.80 -11.03 -8.52
C THR A 53 1.95 -10.49 -9.38
N GLY A 54 2.69 -9.50 -8.86
CA GLY A 54 3.87 -8.95 -9.51
C GLY A 54 5.01 -9.96 -9.56
N SER A 55 5.26 -10.68 -8.46
CA SER A 55 6.28 -11.74 -8.41
C SER A 55 5.95 -12.89 -9.37
N ILE A 56 4.68 -13.28 -9.45
CA ILE A 56 4.20 -14.30 -10.40
C ILE A 56 4.42 -13.88 -11.85
N TRP A 57 4.22 -12.60 -12.18
CA TRP A 57 4.48 -12.07 -13.52
C TRP A 57 5.98 -11.85 -13.80
N GLY A 58 6.77 -11.52 -12.78
CA GLY A 58 8.21 -11.31 -12.89
C GLY A 58 8.97 -12.57 -13.30
N LYS A 59 8.58 -13.75 -12.79
CA LYS A 59 9.24 -15.03 -13.12
C LYS A 59 9.29 -15.34 -14.62
N PRO A 60 8.18 -15.36 -15.38
CA PRO A 60 8.23 -15.62 -16.83
C PRO A 60 8.86 -14.47 -17.63
N MET A 61 8.77 -13.22 -17.16
CA MET A 61 9.26 -12.06 -17.91
C MET A 61 10.76 -11.84 -17.74
N TRP A 62 11.28 -12.01 -16.53
CA TRP A 62 12.66 -11.65 -16.15
C TRP A 62 13.44 -12.82 -15.52
N GLY A 63 12.88 -14.03 -15.49
CA GLY A 63 13.54 -15.24 -14.98
C GLY A 63 13.68 -15.29 -13.45
N THR A 64 13.20 -14.28 -12.72
CA THR A 64 13.35 -14.16 -11.26
C THR A 64 12.03 -13.72 -10.63
N TRP A 65 11.75 -14.20 -9.42
CA TRP A 65 10.54 -13.83 -8.67
C TRP A 65 10.66 -12.46 -8.00
N TRP A 66 11.88 -12.09 -7.63
CA TRP A 66 12.17 -10.88 -6.88
C TRP A 66 13.56 -10.38 -7.23
N VAL A 67 13.68 -9.06 -7.33
CA VAL A 67 14.93 -8.33 -7.46
C VAL A 67 14.86 -7.17 -6.50
N TRP A 68 15.96 -6.86 -5.82
CA TRP A 68 16.06 -5.72 -4.92
C TRP A 68 16.29 -4.41 -5.68
N ASP A 69 15.51 -4.16 -6.73
CA ASP A 69 15.52 -2.90 -7.46
C ASP A 69 14.69 -1.84 -6.71
N ALA A 70 14.88 -0.56 -7.08
CA ALA A 70 14.17 0.55 -6.42
C ALA A 70 12.64 0.45 -6.55
N ARG A 71 12.13 -0.20 -7.60
CA ARG A 71 10.70 -0.34 -7.86
C ARG A 71 10.05 -1.39 -6.96
N LEU A 72 10.60 -2.60 -6.91
CA LEU A 72 10.06 -3.69 -6.07
C LEU A 72 10.26 -3.36 -4.60
N THR A 73 11.43 -2.82 -4.25
CA THR A 73 11.74 -2.41 -2.88
C THR A 73 10.81 -1.30 -2.40
N SER A 74 10.46 -0.31 -3.23
CA SER A 74 9.54 0.76 -2.81
C SER A 74 8.12 0.26 -2.54
N VAL A 75 7.60 -0.69 -3.33
CA VAL A 75 6.28 -1.31 -3.07
C VAL A 75 6.33 -2.20 -1.82
N PHE A 76 7.45 -2.87 -1.56
CA PHE A 76 7.62 -3.63 -0.31
C PHE A 76 7.68 -2.72 0.92
N VAL A 77 8.41 -1.61 0.83
CA VAL A 77 8.45 -0.60 1.91
C VAL A 77 7.05 0.00 2.14
N LEU A 78 6.29 0.28 1.08
CA LEU A 78 4.88 0.69 1.21
C LEU A 78 4.05 -0.34 2.00
N PHE A 79 4.23 -1.63 1.72
CA PHE A 79 3.55 -2.68 2.47
C PHE A 79 3.90 -2.65 3.97
N LEU A 80 5.19 -2.47 4.29
CA LEU A 80 5.63 -2.33 5.69
C LEU A 80 5.06 -1.08 6.36
N MET A 81 4.94 0.04 5.65
CA MET A 81 4.28 1.24 6.19
C MET A 81 2.83 0.97 6.57
N TYR A 82 2.07 0.26 5.71
CA TYR A 82 0.70 -0.13 6.04
C TYR A 82 0.62 -1.00 7.29
N LEU A 83 1.48 -2.02 7.39
CA LEU A 83 1.53 -2.89 8.57
C LEU A 83 1.92 -2.10 9.82
N GLY A 84 2.87 -1.18 9.72
CA GLY A 84 3.27 -0.31 10.82
C GLY A 84 2.11 0.55 11.31
N ILE A 85 1.32 1.12 10.41
CA ILE A 85 0.14 1.90 10.79
C ILE A 85 -0.91 1.01 11.47
N ILE A 86 -1.24 -0.15 10.90
CA ILE A 86 -2.21 -1.09 11.48
C ILE A 86 -1.78 -1.56 12.88
N ALA A 87 -0.48 -1.79 13.09
CA ALA A 87 0.04 -2.22 14.39
C ALA A 87 0.01 -1.11 15.46
N LEU A 88 0.02 0.16 15.05
CA LEU A 88 0.04 1.32 15.95
C LEU A 88 -1.35 1.91 16.22
N THR A 89 -2.35 1.58 15.39
CA THR A 89 -3.74 2.05 15.51
C THR A 89 -4.62 1.04 16.21
#